data_AF-A0A368W8H5-F1
#
_entry.id   AF-A0A368W8H5-F1
#
_cell.length_a   1.000
_cell.length_b   1.000
_cell.length_c   1.000
_cell.angle_alpha   90.00
_cell.angle_beta   90.00
_cell.angle_gamma   90.00
#
_symmetry.space_group_name_H-M   'P 1'
#
loop_
_entity.id
_entity.type
_entity.pdbx_description
1 polymer ?
#
loop_
_entity_poly.entity_id
_entity_poly.type
_entity_poly.pdbx_seq_one_letter_code
_entity_poly.pdbx_strand_id
1 'polypeptide(L)' 'MNSNQKYEVIYLPAAKKDLNEIISYIQTDAPEAALNFLDKIDENISQLKDFPYKGKKT' A
#
# COMPACT_ATOMS: atom_id res chain seq x y z
N MET A 1 -1.24 -20.49 -19.05
CA MET A 1 -1.50 -19.31 -18.19
C MET A 1 -0.72 -18.15 -18.80
N ASN A 2 -1.38 -17.05 -19.17
CA ASN A 2 -0.68 -15.91 -19.79
C ASN A 2 0.24 -15.28 -18.74
N SER A 3 1.54 -15.54 -18.87
CA SER A 3 2.62 -15.21 -17.94
C SER A 3 2.95 -13.71 -17.85
N ASN A 4 2.04 -12.82 -18.23
CA ASN A 4 2.29 -11.37 -18.32
C ASN A 4 1.09 -10.49 -17.92
N GLN A 5 0.09 -11.05 -17.21
CA GLN A 5 -1.10 -10.30 -16.84
C GLN A 5 -0.90 -9.62 -15.47
N LYS A 6 -0.59 -8.32 -15.50
CA LYS A 6 -0.50 -7.48 -14.29
C LYS A 6 -1.86 -6.90 -13.96
N TYR A 7 -2.30 -7.05 -12.72
CA TYR A 7 -3.51 -6.41 -12.22
C TYR A 7 -3.25 -4.94 -11.89
N GLU A 8 -4.29 -4.12 -12.02
CA GLU A 8 -4.27 -2.76 -11.51
C GLU A 8 -4.67 -2.75 -10.03
N VAL A 9 -3.92 -2.00 -9.22
CA VAL A 9 -4.30 -1.73 -7.83
C VAL A 9 -5.12 -0.46 -7.79
N ILE A 10 -6.34 -0.57 -7.29
CA ILE A 10 -7.26 0.56 -7.14
C ILE A 10 -7.52 0.79 -5.64
N TYR A 11 -7.16 1.97 -5.15
CA TYR A 11 -7.48 2.39 -3.78
C TYR A 11 -8.88 3.01 -3.74
N LEU A 12 -9.74 2.46 -2.88
CA LEU A 12 -11.02 3.08 -2.56
C LEU A 12 -10.82 4.43 -1.84
N PRO A 13 -11.77 5.38 -1.95
CA PRO A 13 -11.66 6.67 -1.25
C PRO A 13 -11.41 6.54 0.25
N ALA A 14 -12.03 5.56 0.92
CA ALA A 14 -11.80 5.27 2.33
C ALA A 14 -10.33 4.87 2.59
N ALA A 15 -9.78 3.92 1.82
CA ALA A 15 -8.39 3.50 1.96
C ALA A 15 -7.39 4.65 1.72
N LYS A 16 -7.67 5.55 0.78
CA LYS A 16 -6.83 6.75 0.57
C LYS A 16 -6.87 7.68 1.78
N LYS A 17 -8.06 7.88 2.36
CA LYS A 17 -8.23 8.69 3.57
C LYS A 17 -7.46 8.06 4.74
N ASP A 18 -7.60 6.76 4.95
CA ASP A 18 -6.91 6.03 6.03
C ASP A 18 -5.39 6.17 5.91
N LEU A 19 -4.83 5.98 4.70
CA LEU A 19 -3.40 6.17 4.44
C LEU A 19 -2.96 7.60 4.75
N ASN A 20 -3.70 8.61 4.30
CA ASN A 20 -3.37 10.01 4.58
C ASN A 20 -3.39 10.32 6.08
N GLU A 21 -4.37 9.81 6.82
CA GLU A 21 -4.48 10.02 8.27
C GLU A 21 -3.33 9.37 9.02
N ILE A 22 -2.97 8.13 8.68
CA ILE A 22 -1.83 7.41 9.30
C ILE A 22 -0.51 8.15 9.04
N ILE A 23 -0.25 8.51 7.78
CA ILE A 23 0.98 9.24 7.42
C ILE A 23 1.01 10.62 8.08
N SER A 24 -0.14 11.33 8.12
CA SER A 24 -0.23 12.64 8.76
C SER A 24 0.01 12.60 10.26
N TYR A 25 -0.43 11.53 10.91
CA TYR A 25 -0.16 11.30 12.32
C TYR A 25 1.35 11.10 12.56
N ILE A 26 1.97 10.15 11.85
CA ILE A 26 3.39 9.82 12.05
C ILE A 26 4.31 11.00 11.72
N GLN A 27 4.03 11.73 10.63
CA GLN A 27 4.91 12.82 10.19
C GLN A 27 4.97 13.99 11.17
N THR A 28 4.00 14.10 12.09
CA THR A 28 3.97 15.17 13.09
C THR A 28 5.17 15.09 14.03
N ASP A 29 5.54 13.87 14.45
CA ASP A 29 6.64 13.63 15.39
C ASP A 29 7.87 13.01 14.71
N ALA A 30 7.68 12.28 13.61
CA ALA A 30 8.74 11.53 12.93
C ALA A 30 8.57 11.53 11.39
N PRO A 31 8.89 12.64 10.69
CA PRO A 31 8.77 12.75 9.24
C PRO A 31 9.49 11.65 8.46
N GLU A 32 10.70 11.29 8.87
CA GLU A 32 11.48 10.22 8.20
C GLU A 32 10.83 8.84 8.40
N ALA A 33 10.23 8.59 9.57
CA ALA A 33 9.49 7.36 9.80
C ALA A 33 8.22 7.29 8.95
N ALA A 34 7.54 8.42 8.74
CA ALA A 34 6.37 8.50 7.86
C ALA A 34 6.73 8.19 6.41
N LEU A 35 7.84 8.73 5.91
CA LEU A 35 8.35 8.42 4.56
C LEU A 35 8.70 6.95 4.42
N ASN A 36 9.51 6.41 5.35
CA ASN A 36 9.89 5.00 5.35
C ASN A 36 8.67 4.06 5.45
N PHE A 37 7.61 4.49 6.14
CA PHE A 37 6.38 3.71 6.25
C PHE A 37 5.56 3.75 4.96
N LEU A 38 5.48 4.91 4.31
CA LEU A 38 4.83 5.05 3.00
C LEU A 38 5.51 4.17 1.94
N ASP A 39 6.84 4.16 1.90
CA ASP A 39 7.61 3.32 0.97
C ASP A 39 7.33 1.83 1.18
N LYS A 40 7.28 1.39 2.43
CA LYS A 40 6.94 -0.01 2.77
C LYS A 40 5.53 -0.38 2.34
N ILE A 41 4.57 0.54 2.46
CA ILE A 41 3.19 0.30 2.01
C ILE A 41 3.16 0.16 0.49
N ASP A 42 3.79 1.08 -0.24
CA ASP A 42 3.82 1.05 -1.71
C ASP A 42 4.51 -0.22 -2.23
N GLU A 43 5.66 -0.60 -1.64
CA GLU A 43 6.37 -1.83 -1.98
C GLU A 43 5.49 -3.07 -1.76
N ASN A 44 4.81 -3.17 -0.61
CA ASN A 44 3.99 -4.36 -0.32
C ASN A 44 2.73 -4.43 -1.19
N ILE A 45 2.08 -3.29 -1.46
CA ILE A 45 0.86 -3.25 -2.27
C ILE A 45 1.19 -3.45 -3.76
N SER A 46 2.30 -2.91 -4.26
CA SER A 46 2.71 -3.08 -5.66
C SER A 46 2.88 -4.54 -6.06
N GLN A 47 3.27 -5.41 -5.12
CA GLN A 47 3.39 -6.86 -5.33
C GLN A 47 2.04 -7.54 -5.61
N LEU A 48 0.90 -6.95 -5.22
CA LEU A 48 -0.43 -7.48 -5.53
C LEU A 48 -0.76 -7.40 -7.03
N LYS A 49 -0.07 -6.54 -7.79
CA LYS A 49 -0.19 -6.48 -9.25
C LYS A 49 0.18 -7.82 -9.89
N ASP A 50 1.22 -8.47 -9.36
CA ASP A 50 1.72 -9.76 -9.84
C ASP A 50 1.15 -10.94 -9.02
N PHE A 51 0.82 -10.72 -7.74
CA PHE A 51 0.38 -11.74 -6.80
C PHE A 51 -0.91 -11.34 -6.05
N PRO A 52 -2.07 -11.29 -6.72
CA PRO A 52 -3.32 -10.79 -6.12
C PRO A 52 -3.81 -11.61 -4.91
N TYR A 53 -3.34 -12.86 -4.75
CA TYR A 53 -3.70 -13.75 -3.64
C TYR A 53 -2.62 -13.85 -2.55
N LYS A 54 -1.64 -12.92 -2.52
CA LYS A 54 -0.60 -12.89 -1.49
C LYS A 54 -1.17 -12.67 -0.08
N GLY A 55 -2.32 -12.01 0.03
CA GLY A 55 -3.01 -11.79 1.30
C GLY A 55 -3.65 -13.06 1.85
N LYS A 56 -3.61 -13.22 3.18
CA LYS A 56 -4.29 -14.32 3.88
C LYS A 56 -5.69 -13.88 4.33
N LYS A 57 -6.72 -14.68 4.02
CA LYS A 57 -8.02 -14.61 4.71
C LYS A 57 -7.84 -15.26 6.08
N THR A 58 -7.53 -14.48 7.10
CA THR A 58 -7.59 -14.92 8.51
C THR A 58 -8.93 -14.61 9.10
#